data_AF-A0A4Z0KQ45-F1
#
_entry.id   AF-A0A4Z0KQ45-F1
#
_cell.length_a   1.000
_cell.length_b   1.000
_cell.length_c   1.000
_cell.angle_alpha   90.00
_cell.angle_beta   90.00
_cell.angle_gamma   90.00
#
_symmetry.space_group_name_H-M   'P 1'
#
loop_
_entity.id
_entity.type
_entity.pdbx_description
1 polymer ?
#
loop_
_entity_poly.entity_id
_entity_poly.type
_entity_poly.pdbx_seq_one_letter_code
_entity_poly.pdbx_strand_id
1 'polypeptide(L)'
;EQYYDTIAFSDWTNSLSKTPMLKAQHPEYETWSAGIHGKNNVTCIDCHMPKVQNAEGKLYTDHKIGNPFDNFAQTCANCHTQDKASLQKVVAERKQAIHDLKIKVEDQLVHAHFEAKAAWDAGATDAEMKPILNDIRHAQWRWDLAIASHGIHMHAPEEGLRMLGSAMDKAADARTKLARLLATKGITHEIPLPDISTKEKAQKAIGLNMQQINAEKQDFLKTVVPQWEDQARKNGLLSQ
;
A
#
# COMPACT_ATOMS: atom_id res chain seq x y z
N GLU A 1 6.78 1.08 13.01
CA GLU A 1 5.79 1.36 14.07
C GLU A 1 6.44 2.03 15.28
N GLN A 2 7.14 1.30 16.17
CA GLN A 2 7.75 1.86 17.38
C GLN A 2 8.61 3.12 17.15
N TYR A 3 9.40 3.15 16.08
CA TYR A 3 10.19 4.33 15.69
C TYR A 3 9.30 5.58 15.55
N TYR A 4 8.24 5.50 14.73
CA TYR A 4 7.34 6.62 14.47
C TYR A 4 6.54 7.03 15.70
N ASP A 5 6.17 6.08 16.55
CA ASP A 5 5.46 6.38 17.79
C ASP A 5 6.36 7.09 18.80
N THR A 6 7.65 6.71 18.88
CA THR A 6 8.62 7.33 19.77
C THR A 6 8.83 8.82 19.46
N ILE A 7 8.81 9.18 18.19
CA ILE A 7 8.93 10.58 17.74
C ILE A 7 7.58 11.28 17.57
N ALA A 8 6.47 10.63 17.94
CA ALA A 8 5.10 11.12 17.78
C ALA A 8 4.78 11.63 16.36
N PHE A 9 5.39 11.02 15.33
CA PHE A 9 5.23 11.46 13.94
C PHE A 9 3.89 11.02 13.36
N SER A 10 3.30 11.85 12.51
CA SER A 10 2.12 11.50 11.72
C SER A 10 2.19 12.18 10.37
N ASP A 11 1.86 11.42 9.31
CA ASP A 11 1.84 11.93 7.95
C ASP A 11 0.62 12.82 7.70
N TRP A 12 -0.55 12.41 8.18
CA TRP A 12 -1.79 13.19 8.12
C TRP A 12 -2.76 12.78 9.22
N THR A 13 -3.75 13.63 9.48
CA THR A 13 -4.91 13.27 10.29
C THR A 13 -6.03 12.77 9.39
N ASN A 14 -6.48 11.53 9.57
CA ASN A 14 -7.58 10.97 8.77
C ASN A 14 -8.85 11.82 8.94
N SER A 15 -9.47 12.25 7.84
CA SER A 15 -10.56 13.23 7.87
C SER A 15 -11.85 12.71 8.52
N LEU A 16 -12.08 11.40 8.49
CA LEU A 16 -13.25 10.75 9.08
C LEU A 16 -13.05 10.51 10.58
N SER A 17 -12.05 9.70 10.91
CA SER A 17 -11.80 9.21 12.28
C SER A 17 -10.98 10.15 13.15
N LYS A 18 -10.34 11.18 12.57
CA LYS A 18 -9.36 12.05 13.24
C LYS A 18 -8.13 11.33 13.76
N THR A 19 -7.89 10.09 13.33
CA THR A 19 -6.69 9.33 13.71
C THR A 19 -5.42 9.99 13.14
N PRO A 20 -4.35 10.15 13.93
CA PRO A 20 -3.02 10.52 13.45
C PRO A 20 -2.37 9.35 12.69
N MET A 21 -2.37 9.39 11.36
CA MET A 21 -2.00 8.26 10.50
C MET A 21 -0.52 8.22 10.12
N LEU A 22 -0.07 7.04 9.72
CA LEU A 22 1.20 6.80 9.02
C LEU A 22 0.93 6.31 7.60
N LYS A 23 1.77 6.71 6.63
CA LYS A 23 1.78 6.17 5.27
C LYS A 23 2.99 5.26 5.10
N ALA A 24 2.78 4.09 4.52
CA ALA A 24 3.87 3.26 3.99
C ALA A 24 4.02 3.48 2.48
N GLN A 25 5.23 3.46 1.96
CA GLN A 25 5.51 3.65 0.53
C GLN A 25 6.50 2.59 0.10
N HIS A 26 6.06 1.73 -0.84
CA HIS A 26 6.88 0.81 -1.64
C HIS A 26 8.14 0.30 -0.89
N PRO A 27 7.97 -0.53 0.16
CA PRO A 27 9.06 -1.03 0.99
C PRO A 27 9.73 -2.26 0.34
N GLU A 28 10.07 -2.20 -0.95
CA GLU A 28 10.64 -3.36 -1.66
C GLU A 28 11.90 -3.89 -0.99
N TYR A 29 12.81 -3.01 -0.55
CA TYR A 29 14.08 -3.42 0.03
C TYR A 29 13.91 -4.11 1.38
N GLU A 30 13.10 -3.52 2.26
CA GLU A 30 12.80 -4.05 3.59
C GLU A 30 12.09 -5.39 3.49
N THR A 31 11.10 -5.49 2.59
CA THR A 31 10.33 -6.72 2.40
C THR A 31 11.14 -7.80 1.69
N TRP A 32 11.89 -7.48 0.63
CA TRP A 32 12.84 -8.42 0.00
C TRP A 32 13.84 -8.99 1.03
N SER A 33 14.38 -8.14 1.89
CA SER A 33 15.33 -8.56 2.94
C SER A 33 14.72 -9.57 3.92
N ALA A 34 13.42 -9.48 4.18
CA ALA A 34 12.68 -10.42 5.00
C ALA A 34 12.31 -11.72 4.24
N GLY A 35 12.34 -11.71 2.92
CA GLY A 35 11.99 -12.81 2.04
C GLY A 35 13.06 -13.90 1.91
N ILE A 36 12.67 -15.08 1.42
CA ILE A 36 13.61 -16.20 1.28
C ILE A 36 14.72 -15.91 0.27
N HIS A 37 14.40 -15.20 -0.82
CA HIS A 37 15.39 -14.78 -1.81
C HIS A 37 16.41 -13.81 -1.21
N GLY A 38 15.96 -12.78 -0.49
CA GLY A 38 16.86 -11.83 0.18
C GLY A 38 17.69 -12.46 1.29
N LYS A 39 17.13 -13.39 2.07
CA LYS A 39 17.88 -14.18 3.07
C LYS A 39 19.00 -15.03 2.45
N ASN A 40 18.87 -15.42 1.18
CA ASN A 40 19.91 -16.12 0.42
C ASN A 40 20.73 -15.17 -0.47
N ASN A 41 20.58 -13.86 -0.29
CA ASN A 41 21.24 -12.83 -1.06
C ASN A 41 21.04 -12.93 -2.59
N VAL A 42 19.92 -13.51 -3.03
CA VAL A 42 19.47 -13.39 -4.42
C VAL A 42 19.00 -11.96 -4.62
N THR A 43 19.74 -11.22 -5.42
CA THR A 43 19.64 -9.76 -5.50
C THR A 43 18.49 -9.32 -6.41
N CYS A 44 18.12 -8.04 -6.32
CA CYS A 44 17.17 -7.44 -7.26
C CYS A 44 17.63 -7.61 -8.73
N ILE A 45 18.95 -7.57 -8.96
CA ILE A 45 19.57 -7.63 -10.29
C ILE A 45 19.37 -9.02 -10.91
N ASP A 46 19.47 -10.09 -10.12
CA ASP A 46 19.34 -11.46 -10.62
C ASP A 46 17.97 -11.73 -11.28
N CYS A 47 16.93 -11.02 -10.83
CA CYS A 47 15.59 -11.13 -11.40
C CYS A 47 15.25 -10.01 -12.39
N HIS A 48 15.58 -8.75 -12.08
CA HIS A 48 15.10 -7.59 -12.84
C HIS A 48 16.10 -7.04 -13.86
N MET A 49 17.37 -7.46 -13.79
CA MET A 49 18.45 -7.01 -14.67
C MET A 49 19.37 -8.18 -15.02
N PRO A 50 18.83 -9.25 -15.67
CA PRO A 50 19.61 -10.44 -15.96
C PRO A 50 20.78 -10.13 -16.90
N LYS A 51 21.82 -10.97 -16.85
CA LYS A 51 22.88 -10.93 -17.86
C LYS A 51 22.36 -11.57 -19.14
N VAL A 52 22.44 -10.84 -20.26
CA VAL A 52 21.97 -11.26 -21.58
C VAL A 52 23.06 -11.01 -22.63
N GLN A 53 22.91 -11.58 -23.83
CA GLN A 53 23.85 -11.39 -24.94
C GLN A 53 23.24 -10.49 -26.02
N ASN A 54 24.07 -9.66 -26.66
CA ASN A 54 23.68 -8.89 -27.83
C ASN A 54 23.82 -9.73 -29.12
N ALA A 55 23.57 -9.12 -30.28
CA ALA A 55 23.64 -9.82 -31.57
C ALA A 55 25.05 -10.40 -31.87
N GLU A 56 26.10 -9.80 -31.30
CA GLU A 56 27.49 -10.26 -31.43
C GLU A 56 27.91 -11.27 -30.34
N GLY A 57 26.99 -11.70 -29.48
CA GLY A 57 27.26 -12.66 -28.40
C GLY A 57 27.96 -12.05 -27.17
N LYS A 58 28.14 -10.73 -27.11
CA LYS A 58 28.74 -10.05 -25.95
C LYS A 58 27.75 -9.94 -24.81
N LEU A 59 28.18 -10.36 -23.61
CA LEU A 59 27.40 -10.24 -22.38
C LEU A 59 27.25 -8.78 -21.94
N TYR A 60 26.03 -8.42 -21.53
CA TYR A 60 25.72 -7.16 -20.87
C TYR A 60 24.57 -7.35 -19.87
N THR A 61 24.36 -6.37 -18.99
CA THR A 61 23.21 -6.36 -18.06
C THR A 61 21.99 -5.80 -18.79
N ASP A 62 20.88 -6.52 -18.78
CA ASP A 62 19.62 -5.97 -19.29
C ASP A 62 19.16 -4.81 -18.40
N HIS A 63 18.98 -3.63 -19.01
CA HIS A 63 18.50 -2.43 -18.32
C HIS A 63 17.01 -2.15 -18.55
N LYS A 64 16.29 -3.04 -19.25
CA LYS A 64 14.84 -3.00 -19.36
C LYS A 64 14.22 -3.58 -18.10
N ILE A 65 14.35 -2.86 -16.98
CA ILE A 65 13.82 -3.23 -15.68
C ILE A 65 12.30 -3.41 -15.79
N GLY A 66 11.83 -4.62 -15.50
CA GLY A 66 10.43 -5.00 -15.71
C GLY A 66 10.08 -6.31 -15.03
N ASN A 67 9.12 -7.04 -15.59
CA ASN A 67 8.67 -8.31 -15.04
C ASN A 67 9.69 -9.43 -15.33
N PRO A 68 10.27 -10.11 -14.32
CA PRO A 68 11.25 -11.18 -14.53
C PRO A 68 10.73 -12.34 -15.38
N PHE A 69 9.42 -12.58 -15.40
CA PHE A 69 8.82 -13.62 -16.24
C PHE A 69 8.84 -13.29 -17.74
N ASP A 70 9.07 -12.04 -18.14
CA ASP A 70 9.22 -11.66 -19.55
C ASP A 70 10.46 -12.33 -20.17
N ASN A 71 11.50 -12.57 -19.35
CA ASN A 71 12.72 -13.27 -19.73
C ASN A 71 13.06 -14.42 -18.77
N PHE A 72 12.08 -15.30 -18.53
CA PHE A 72 12.20 -16.43 -17.59
C PHE A 72 13.49 -17.27 -17.76
N ALA A 73 13.91 -17.48 -19.01
CA ALA A 73 15.08 -18.29 -19.35
C ALA A 73 16.39 -17.71 -18.82
N GLN A 74 16.47 -16.39 -18.62
CA GLN A 74 17.66 -15.69 -18.13
C GLN A 74 17.50 -15.19 -16.69
N THR A 75 16.37 -15.45 -16.05
CA THR A 75 16.07 -15.05 -14.67
C THR A 75 15.89 -16.29 -13.80
N CYS A 76 14.64 -16.76 -13.63
CA CYS A 76 14.30 -17.85 -12.72
C CYS A 76 15.01 -19.17 -13.10
N ALA A 77 15.13 -19.46 -14.39
CA ALA A 77 15.69 -20.72 -14.89
C ALA A 77 17.19 -20.90 -14.60
N ASN A 78 17.90 -19.84 -14.20
CA ASN A 78 19.30 -19.95 -13.76
C ASN A 78 19.45 -20.72 -12.44
N CYS A 79 18.40 -20.74 -11.62
CA CYS A 79 18.41 -21.35 -10.28
C CYS A 79 17.34 -22.44 -10.10
N HIS A 80 16.26 -22.39 -10.87
CA HIS A 80 15.11 -23.28 -10.73
C HIS A 80 15.00 -24.26 -11.90
N THR A 81 14.66 -25.50 -11.59
CA THR A 81 14.40 -26.56 -12.58
C THR A 81 12.93 -26.66 -12.99
N GLN A 82 12.03 -25.99 -12.28
CA GLN A 82 10.61 -25.93 -12.61
C GLN A 82 10.38 -25.11 -13.88
N ASP A 83 9.37 -25.48 -14.66
CA ASP A 83 8.99 -24.72 -15.84
C ASP A 83 8.36 -23.35 -15.49
N LYS A 84 8.25 -22.49 -16.50
CA LYS A 84 7.70 -21.14 -16.39
C LYS A 84 6.27 -21.12 -15.84
N ALA A 85 5.39 -21.99 -16.35
CA ALA A 85 3.98 -21.98 -15.99
C ALA A 85 3.77 -22.41 -14.54
N SER A 86 4.53 -23.42 -14.09
CA SER A 86 4.54 -23.90 -12.71
C SER A 86 4.92 -22.79 -11.72
N LEU A 87 6.00 -22.03 -12.00
CA LEU A 87 6.40 -20.91 -11.14
C LEU A 87 5.44 -19.72 -11.22
N GLN A 88 4.88 -19.41 -12.39
CA GLN A 88 3.84 -18.38 -12.53
C GLN A 88 2.59 -18.72 -11.70
N LYS A 89 2.20 -20.00 -11.66
CA LYS A 89 1.06 -20.47 -10.85
C LYS A 89 1.31 -20.24 -9.36
N VAL A 90 2.47 -20.60 -8.84
CA VAL A 90 2.83 -20.36 -7.42
C VAL A 90 2.80 -18.87 -7.08
N VAL A 91 3.34 -18.01 -7.95
CA VAL A 91 3.32 -16.56 -7.75
C VAL A 91 1.89 -16.00 -7.78
N ALA A 92 1.04 -16.52 -8.67
CA ALA A 92 -0.37 -16.14 -8.76
C ALA A 92 -1.19 -16.58 -7.52
N GLU A 93 -0.97 -17.80 -7.02
CA GLU A 93 -1.62 -18.31 -5.80
C GLU A 93 -1.29 -17.42 -4.59
N ARG A 94 -0.02 -17.04 -4.41
CA ARG A 94 0.39 -16.12 -3.34
C ARG A 94 -0.21 -14.73 -3.50
N LYS A 95 -0.29 -14.23 -4.74
CA LYS A 95 -0.94 -12.95 -5.04
C LYS A 95 -2.41 -12.97 -4.65
N GLN A 96 -3.12 -14.06 -4.97
CA GLN A 96 -4.53 -14.21 -4.60
C GLN A 96 -4.70 -14.31 -3.09
N ALA A 97 -3.91 -15.13 -2.39
CA ALA A 97 -3.99 -15.29 -0.94
C ALA A 97 -3.78 -13.95 -0.19
N ILE A 98 -2.79 -13.15 -0.62
CA ILE A 98 -2.54 -11.82 -0.06
C ILE A 98 -3.68 -10.86 -0.40
N HIS A 99 -4.20 -10.91 -1.64
CA HIS A 99 -5.33 -10.07 -2.04
C HIS A 99 -6.59 -10.36 -1.20
N ASP A 100 -6.91 -11.64 -0.99
CA ASP A 100 -8.08 -12.03 -0.21
C ASP A 100 -8.00 -11.56 1.24
N LEU A 101 -6.81 -11.62 1.86
CA LEU A 101 -6.61 -11.13 3.22
C LEU A 101 -6.53 -9.60 3.28
N LYS A 102 -5.91 -8.97 2.28
CA LYS A 102 -5.84 -7.52 2.11
C LYS A 102 -7.24 -6.90 2.12
N ILE A 103 -8.17 -7.41 1.31
CA ILE A 103 -9.54 -6.90 1.23
C ILE A 103 -10.27 -7.05 2.56
N LYS A 104 -10.13 -8.19 3.24
CA LYS A 104 -10.73 -8.38 4.58
C LYS A 104 -10.24 -7.35 5.59
N VAL A 105 -8.95 -7.01 5.58
CA VAL A 105 -8.39 -5.98 6.47
C VAL A 105 -8.90 -4.59 6.07
N GLU A 106 -8.96 -4.28 4.77
CA GLU A 106 -9.52 -3.02 4.27
C GLU A 106 -10.97 -2.83 4.71
N ASP A 107 -11.80 -3.85 4.61
CA ASP A 107 -13.18 -3.80 5.06
C ASP A 107 -13.28 -3.45 6.56
N GLN A 108 -12.46 -4.08 7.41
CA GLN A 108 -12.43 -3.73 8.84
C GLN A 108 -11.98 -2.29 9.08
N LEU A 109 -10.98 -1.80 8.34
CA LEU A 109 -10.48 -0.44 8.46
C LEU A 109 -11.51 0.60 7.99
N VAL A 110 -12.23 0.32 6.90
CA VAL A 110 -13.35 1.15 6.44
C VAL A 110 -14.38 1.29 7.56
N HIS A 111 -14.86 0.17 8.11
CA HIS A 111 -15.81 0.20 9.22
C HIS A 111 -15.26 0.95 10.43
N ALA A 112 -14.03 0.68 10.85
CA ALA A 112 -13.42 1.36 12.01
C ALA A 112 -13.35 2.89 11.83
N HIS A 113 -13.04 3.37 10.62
CA HIS A 113 -13.01 4.82 10.36
C HIS A 113 -14.40 5.48 10.42
N PHE A 114 -15.44 4.83 9.89
CA PHE A 114 -16.80 5.34 9.93
C PHE A 114 -17.42 5.23 11.34
N GLU A 115 -17.14 4.15 12.07
CA GLU A 115 -17.52 4.00 13.47
C GLU A 115 -16.86 5.06 14.36
N ALA A 116 -15.57 5.35 14.14
CA ALA A 116 -14.88 6.44 14.82
C ALA A 116 -15.49 7.80 14.50
N LYS A 117 -15.85 8.04 13.23
CA LYS A 117 -16.59 9.25 12.84
C LYS A 117 -17.92 9.35 13.60
N ALA A 118 -18.70 8.27 13.67
CA ALA A 118 -19.97 8.25 14.39
C ALA A 118 -19.79 8.51 15.90
N ALA A 119 -18.72 8.00 16.51
CA ALA A 119 -18.38 8.28 17.90
C ALA A 119 -18.08 9.77 18.13
N TRP A 120 -17.34 10.40 17.21
CA TRP A 120 -17.10 11.85 17.24
C TRP A 120 -18.39 12.65 17.07
N ASP A 121 -19.23 12.30 16.10
CA ASP A 121 -20.52 12.96 15.86
C ASP A 121 -21.44 12.83 17.09
N ALA A 122 -21.31 11.76 17.88
CA ALA A 122 -22.02 11.52 19.13
C ALA A 122 -21.37 12.16 20.38
N GLY A 123 -20.34 13.00 20.19
CA GLY A 123 -19.72 13.75 21.28
C GLY A 123 -18.72 12.96 22.13
N ALA A 124 -18.04 11.96 21.55
CA ALA A 124 -16.87 11.36 22.18
C ALA A 124 -15.77 12.40 22.43
N THR A 125 -15.03 12.23 23.52
CA THR A 125 -13.90 13.09 23.89
C THR A 125 -12.59 12.56 23.34
N ASP A 126 -11.56 13.42 23.27
CA ASP A 126 -10.20 13.01 22.90
C ASP A 126 -9.66 11.89 23.80
N ALA A 127 -9.97 11.93 25.09
CA ALA A 127 -9.52 10.91 26.05
C ALA A 127 -10.17 9.55 25.78
N GLU A 128 -11.47 9.52 25.45
CA GLU A 128 -12.18 8.29 25.07
C GLU A 128 -11.68 7.73 23.72
N MET A 129 -11.38 8.61 22.77
CA MET A 129 -10.98 8.22 21.41
C MET A 129 -9.51 7.81 21.31
N LYS A 130 -8.59 8.40 22.09
CA LYS A 130 -7.15 8.14 22.03
C LYS A 130 -6.75 6.65 21.89
N PRO A 131 -7.23 5.71 22.74
CA PRO A 131 -6.89 4.30 22.59
C PRO A 131 -7.41 3.69 21.26
N ILE A 132 -8.59 4.09 20.81
CA ILE A 132 -9.18 3.63 19.53
C ILE A 132 -8.34 4.15 18.35
N LEU A 133 -7.98 5.44 18.37
CA LEU A 133 -7.18 6.05 17.31
C LEU A 133 -5.80 5.37 17.21
N ASN A 134 -5.19 5.02 18.34
CA ASN A 134 -3.92 4.28 18.34
C ASN A 134 -4.06 2.89 17.68
N ASP A 135 -5.13 2.16 17.98
CA ASP A 135 -5.38 0.86 17.35
C ASP A 135 -5.64 1.00 15.84
N ILE A 136 -6.42 2.00 15.40
CA ILE A 136 -6.64 2.30 13.97
C ILE A 136 -5.30 2.65 13.28
N ARG A 137 -4.49 3.50 13.91
CA ARG A 137 -3.18 3.91 13.40
C ARG A 137 -2.27 2.70 13.17
N HIS A 138 -2.16 1.81 14.15
CA HIS A 138 -1.33 0.60 14.05
C HIS A 138 -1.91 -0.41 13.05
N ALA A 139 -3.22 -0.62 13.06
CA ALA A 139 -3.88 -1.50 12.10
C ALA A 139 -3.59 -1.06 10.65
N GLN A 140 -3.82 0.22 10.34
CA GLN A 140 -3.60 0.71 8.99
C GLN A 140 -2.11 0.80 8.64
N TRP A 141 -1.23 1.16 9.57
CA TRP A 141 0.22 1.14 9.32
C TRP A 141 0.70 -0.25 8.89
N ARG A 142 0.29 -1.30 9.63
CA ARG A 142 0.67 -2.69 9.33
C ARG A 142 0.07 -3.17 8.02
N TRP A 143 -1.20 -2.84 7.76
CA TRP A 143 -1.85 -3.13 6.49
C TRP A 143 -1.11 -2.48 5.33
N ASP A 144 -0.88 -1.16 5.40
CA ASP A 144 -0.28 -0.37 4.31
C ASP A 144 1.14 -0.86 4.01
N LEU A 145 1.97 -1.07 5.03
CA LEU A 145 3.33 -1.60 4.85
C LEU A 145 3.33 -3.01 4.24
N ALA A 146 2.30 -3.83 4.51
CA ALA A 146 2.21 -5.18 3.98
C ALA A 146 1.89 -5.21 2.48
N ILE A 147 1.25 -4.17 1.95
CA ILE A 147 0.70 -4.17 0.57
C ILE A 147 1.17 -3.00 -0.30
N ALA A 148 1.90 -2.03 0.28
CA ALA A 148 2.42 -0.87 -0.45
C ALA A 148 3.49 -1.27 -1.48
N SER A 149 4.16 -2.42 -1.28
CA SER A 149 4.97 -3.03 -2.31
C SER A 149 4.09 -3.92 -3.19
N HIS A 150 4.00 -3.59 -4.47
CA HIS A 150 3.26 -4.39 -5.44
C HIS A 150 3.89 -5.78 -5.66
N GLY A 151 5.16 -5.95 -5.34
CA GLY A 151 5.91 -7.20 -5.47
C GLY A 151 5.89 -8.10 -4.23
N ILE A 152 5.19 -7.72 -3.14
CA ILE A 152 5.26 -8.44 -1.86
C ILE A 152 4.94 -9.94 -1.97
N HIS A 153 3.99 -10.31 -2.84
CA HIS A 153 3.57 -11.68 -3.06
C HIS A 153 4.65 -12.56 -3.71
N MET A 154 5.67 -11.94 -4.30
CA MET A 154 6.87 -12.60 -4.81
C MET A 154 8.03 -12.48 -3.81
N HIS A 155 8.27 -11.26 -3.29
CA HIS A 155 9.45 -10.97 -2.50
C HIS A 155 9.42 -11.61 -1.11
N ALA A 156 8.32 -11.44 -0.37
CA ALA A 156 8.17 -11.95 0.98
C ALA A 156 6.70 -12.23 1.33
N PRO A 157 6.07 -13.21 0.64
CA PRO A 157 4.64 -13.47 0.77
C PRO A 157 4.20 -13.84 2.19
N GLU A 158 5.00 -14.65 2.91
CA GLU A 158 4.70 -15.02 4.30
C GLU A 158 4.75 -13.81 5.24
N GLU A 159 5.69 -12.88 5.01
CA GLU A 159 5.80 -11.67 5.82
C GLU A 159 4.62 -10.72 5.54
N GLY A 160 4.21 -10.56 4.28
CA GLY A 160 3.00 -9.82 3.93
C GLY A 160 1.74 -10.39 4.61
N LEU A 161 1.58 -11.71 4.61
CA LEU A 161 0.48 -12.39 5.31
C LEU A 161 0.55 -12.19 6.83
N ARG A 162 1.74 -12.32 7.43
CA ARG A 162 1.96 -12.10 8.87
C ARG A 162 1.59 -10.67 9.29
N MET A 163 2.02 -9.69 8.51
CA MET A 163 1.73 -8.27 8.75
C MET A 163 0.23 -7.99 8.64
N LEU A 164 -0.45 -8.52 7.63
CA LEU A 164 -1.92 -8.42 7.50
C LEU A 164 -2.65 -9.08 8.66
N GLY A 165 -2.19 -10.23 9.15
CA GLY A 165 -2.73 -10.87 10.36
C GLY A 165 -2.62 -9.95 11.59
N SER A 166 -1.47 -9.29 11.77
CA SER A 166 -1.27 -8.33 12.86
C SER A 166 -2.03 -7.01 12.69
N ALA A 167 -2.39 -6.65 11.45
CA ALA A 167 -3.26 -5.53 11.15
C ALA A 167 -4.72 -5.84 11.54
N MET A 168 -5.17 -7.07 11.21
CA MET A 168 -6.50 -7.58 11.57
C MET A 168 -6.72 -7.59 13.08
N ASP A 169 -5.71 -8.03 13.85
CA ASP A 169 -5.75 -8.01 15.32
C ASP A 169 -6.03 -6.59 15.86
N LYS A 170 -5.29 -5.59 15.38
CA LYS A 170 -5.48 -4.20 15.79
C LYS A 170 -6.80 -3.60 15.31
N ALA A 171 -7.28 -3.99 14.14
CA ALA A 171 -8.58 -3.57 13.64
C ALA A 171 -9.72 -4.16 14.50
N ALA A 172 -9.63 -5.43 14.90
CA ALA A 172 -10.58 -6.05 15.83
C ALA A 172 -10.60 -5.33 17.19
N ASP A 173 -9.41 -4.99 17.71
CA ASP A 173 -9.22 -4.19 18.92
C ASP A 173 -9.93 -2.84 18.85
N ALA A 174 -9.76 -2.11 17.73
CA ALA A 174 -10.37 -0.81 17.48
C ALA A 174 -11.90 -0.91 17.42
N ARG A 175 -12.44 -1.80 16.59
CA ARG A 175 -13.90 -1.94 16.39
C ARG A 175 -14.62 -2.40 17.65
N THR A 176 -14.00 -3.30 18.42
CA THR A 176 -14.55 -3.75 19.71
C THR A 176 -14.60 -2.60 20.73
N LYS A 177 -13.57 -1.75 20.78
CA LYS A 177 -13.57 -0.54 21.63
C LYS A 177 -14.60 0.49 21.15
N LEU A 178 -14.73 0.68 19.83
CA LEU A 178 -15.72 1.56 19.22
C LEU A 178 -17.14 1.15 19.52
N ALA A 179 -17.49 -0.13 19.36
CA ALA A 179 -18.82 -0.64 19.68
C ALA A 179 -19.20 -0.36 21.15
N ARG A 180 -18.27 -0.55 22.09
CA ARG A 180 -18.49 -0.21 23.50
C ARG A 180 -18.65 1.29 23.73
N LEU A 181 -17.80 2.11 23.11
CA LEU A 181 -17.88 3.57 23.23
C LEU A 181 -19.20 4.10 22.66
N LEU A 182 -19.59 3.67 21.46
CA LEU A 182 -20.86 4.01 20.81
C LEU A 182 -22.06 3.64 21.70
N ALA A 183 -22.02 2.48 22.37
CA ALA A 183 -23.07 2.09 23.31
C ALA A 183 -23.21 3.07 24.50
N THR A 184 -22.10 3.62 25.02
CA THR A 184 -22.17 4.67 26.05
C THR A 184 -22.80 5.97 25.55
N LYS A 185 -22.80 6.18 24.23
CA LYS A 185 -23.45 7.32 23.55
C LYS A 185 -24.86 6.97 23.05
N GLY A 186 -25.43 5.83 23.46
CA GLY A 186 -26.78 5.40 23.09
C GLY A 186 -26.91 4.76 21.71
N ILE A 187 -25.79 4.41 21.05
CA ILE A 187 -25.77 3.80 19.72
C ILE A 187 -25.41 2.32 19.85
N THR A 188 -26.38 1.44 19.61
CA THR A 188 -26.22 -0.04 19.74
C THR A 188 -26.46 -0.80 18.44
N HIS A 189 -26.69 -0.09 17.33
CA HIS A 189 -26.85 -0.67 16.00
C HIS A 189 -25.54 -0.56 15.21
N GLU A 190 -25.42 -1.33 14.14
CA GLU A 190 -24.30 -1.22 13.20
C GLU A 190 -24.28 0.15 12.53
N ILE A 191 -23.10 0.76 12.42
CA ILE A 191 -22.93 2.06 11.77
C ILE A 191 -23.04 1.88 10.25
N PRO A 192 -24.03 2.50 9.58
CA PRO A 192 -24.21 2.35 8.16
C PRO A 192 -23.07 3.02 7.39
N LEU A 193 -22.58 2.35 6.34
CA LEU A 193 -21.61 2.91 5.41
C LEU A 193 -22.31 3.66 4.28
N PRO A 194 -21.73 4.78 3.78
CA PRO A 194 -22.16 5.34 2.50
C PRO A 194 -21.85 4.37 1.36
N ASP A 195 -22.47 4.58 0.20
CA ASP A 195 -22.13 3.83 -1.00
C ASP A 195 -20.69 4.16 -1.45
N ILE A 196 -19.80 3.19 -1.32
CA ILE A 196 -18.39 3.25 -1.73
C ILE A 196 -18.05 2.22 -2.82
N SER A 197 -19.07 1.73 -3.55
CA SER A 197 -18.93 0.66 -4.55
C SER A 197 -18.05 1.02 -5.75
N THR A 198 -17.82 2.31 -6.00
CA THR A 198 -16.88 2.80 -7.02
C THR A 198 -15.96 3.86 -6.43
N LYS A 199 -14.82 4.05 -7.09
CA LYS A 199 -13.85 5.10 -6.76
C LYS A 199 -14.51 6.47 -6.65
N GLU A 200 -15.37 6.83 -7.61
CA GLU A 200 -16.02 8.14 -7.68
C GLU A 200 -16.96 8.36 -6.50
N LYS A 201 -17.71 7.31 -6.13
CA LYS A 201 -18.62 7.37 -4.98
C LYS A 201 -17.87 7.46 -3.66
N ALA A 202 -16.79 6.70 -3.48
CA ALA A 202 -15.93 6.79 -2.31
C ALA A 202 -15.27 8.17 -2.17
N GLN A 203 -14.76 8.74 -3.27
CA GLN A 203 -14.19 10.10 -3.30
C GLN A 203 -15.23 11.16 -2.91
N LYS A 204 -16.45 11.03 -3.42
CA LYS A 204 -17.56 11.92 -3.06
C LYS A 204 -17.95 11.77 -1.60
N ALA A 205 -17.99 10.55 -1.05
CA ALA A 205 -18.35 10.27 0.33
C ALA A 205 -17.41 10.94 1.35
N ILE A 206 -16.15 11.18 0.97
CA ILE A 206 -15.17 11.89 1.80
C ILE A 206 -15.03 13.39 1.46
N GLY A 207 -15.90 13.92 0.58
CA GLY A 207 -16.00 15.35 0.27
C GLY A 207 -15.03 15.87 -0.79
N LEU A 208 -14.41 15.01 -1.60
CA LEU A 208 -13.51 15.47 -2.67
C LEU A 208 -14.30 16.00 -3.88
N ASN A 209 -14.00 17.24 -4.29
CA ASN A 209 -14.46 17.79 -5.57
C ASN A 209 -13.54 17.33 -6.71
N MET A 210 -13.75 16.11 -7.20
CA MET A 210 -12.90 15.51 -8.23
C MET A 210 -12.95 16.23 -9.58
N GLN A 211 -14.06 16.92 -9.90
CA GLN A 211 -14.14 17.72 -11.12
C GLN A 211 -13.16 18.89 -11.05
N GLN A 212 -13.16 19.62 -9.93
CA GLN A 212 -12.23 20.73 -9.71
C GLN A 212 -10.77 20.24 -9.66
N ILE A 213 -10.48 19.21 -8.86
CA ILE A 213 -9.13 18.65 -8.72
C ILE A 213 -8.57 18.22 -10.09
N ASN A 214 -9.37 17.54 -10.91
CA ASN A 214 -8.93 17.11 -12.23
C ASN A 214 -8.76 18.30 -13.18
N ALA A 215 -9.66 19.28 -13.16
CA ALA A 215 -9.56 20.47 -14.01
C ALA A 215 -8.26 21.26 -13.71
N GLU A 216 -7.99 21.52 -12.43
CA GLU A 216 -6.76 22.20 -11.98
C GLU A 216 -5.51 21.39 -12.36
N LYS A 217 -5.53 20.06 -12.17
CA LYS A 217 -4.38 19.23 -12.56
C LYS A 217 -4.16 19.20 -14.07
N GLN A 218 -5.22 19.16 -14.86
CA GLN A 218 -5.13 19.18 -16.33
C GLN A 218 -4.60 20.51 -16.84
N ASP A 219 -5.03 21.62 -16.25
CA ASP A 219 -4.48 22.95 -16.58
C ASP A 219 -2.99 23.01 -16.27
N PHE A 220 -2.57 22.58 -15.08
CA PHE A 220 -1.16 22.48 -14.70
C PHE A 220 -0.33 21.64 -15.68
N LEU A 221 -0.83 20.46 -16.08
CA LEU A 221 -0.10 19.57 -16.99
C LEU A 221 0.05 20.17 -18.39
N LYS A 222 -0.95 20.92 -18.86
CA LYS A 222 -0.91 21.55 -20.19
C LYS A 222 -0.08 22.83 -20.23
N THR A 223 0.06 23.51 -19.09
CA THR A 223 0.70 24.83 -19.03
C THR A 223 2.10 24.76 -18.44
N VAL A 224 2.25 24.18 -17.25
CA VAL A 224 3.49 24.23 -16.47
C VAL A 224 4.51 23.20 -16.92
N VAL A 225 4.08 21.97 -17.24
CA VAL A 225 5.01 20.90 -17.63
C VAL A 225 5.78 21.26 -18.91
N PRO A 226 5.15 21.75 -20.00
CA PRO A 226 5.88 22.21 -21.17
C PRO A 226 6.84 23.36 -20.86
N GLN A 227 6.46 24.29 -19.99
CA GLN A 227 7.34 25.40 -19.58
C GLN A 227 8.59 24.88 -18.84
N TRP A 228 8.43 23.88 -17.99
CA TRP A 228 9.56 23.23 -17.31
C TRP A 228 10.48 22.53 -18.30
N GLU A 229 9.93 21.78 -19.26
CA GLU A 229 10.74 21.15 -20.30
C GLU A 229 11.49 22.18 -21.14
N ASP A 230 10.83 23.27 -21.54
CA ASP A 230 11.47 24.34 -22.31
C ASP A 230 12.58 25.03 -21.52
N GLN A 231 12.36 25.28 -20.23
CA GLN A 231 13.39 25.83 -19.35
C GLN A 231 14.56 24.84 -19.20
N ALA A 232 14.27 23.55 -19.06
CA ALA A 232 15.29 22.51 -18.99
C ALA A 232 16.11 22.42 -20.29
N ARG A 233 15.44 22.46 -21.45
CA ARG A 233 16.09 22.51 -22.78
C ARG A 233 16.98 23.74 -22.95
N LYS A 234 16.49 24.92 -22.57
CA LYS A 234 17.26 26.19 -22.62
C LYS A 234 18.53 26.13 -21.76
N ASN A 235 18.46 25.42 -20.64
CA ASN A 235 19.58 25.25 -19.71
C ASN A 235 20.46 24.02 -20.02
N GLY A 236 20.19 23.31 -21.12
CA GLY A 236 20.94 22.11 -21.50
C GLY A 236 20.75 20.91 -20.56
N LEU A 237 19.68 20.88 -19.76
CA LEU A 237 19.34 19.81 -18.82
C LEU A 237 18.43 18.74 -19.43
N LEU A 238 17.81 19.05 -20.57
CA LEU A 238 16.96 18.13 -21.34
C LEU A 238 17.30 18.28 -22.82
N SER A 239 17.37 17.16 -23.55
CA SER A 239 17.54 17.18 -25.01
C SER A 239 16.32 17.82 -25.68
N GLN A 240 16.51 18.35 -26.89
CA GLN A 240 15.40 18.86 -27.70
C GLN A 240 14.31 17.81 -27.88
#